data_AF-A0A7F8QDN0-F1
#
_entry.id   AF-A0A7F8QDN0-F1
#
_cell.length_a   1.000
_cell.length_b   1.000
_cell.length_c   1.000
_cell.angle_alpha   90.00
_cell.angle_beta   90.00
_cell.angle_gamma   90.00
#
_symmetry.space_group_name_H-M   'P 1'
#
loop_
_entity.id
_entity.type
_entity.pdbx_description
1 polymer ?
#
loop_
_entity_poly.entity_id
_entity_poly.type
_entity_poly.pdbx_seq_one_letter_code
_entity_poly.pdbx_strand_id
1 'polypeptide(L)'
;MFQRVVRESRERVKHHCDLHEKLGDANFHDWLIILYTKKIPQLSAQELVTFTKNMAAAATKCCPLRDEQQFACMEDSAKLILGGLCRRHEAEPINAGVGHCCDASYAFRKPCFDDLQVNGTYISPPLSCDQVINLKENLCKAQEEEFQTEKQKLLSNLVKQKPYATEMQFQSMIADFAHLVEKCRQAETSEMCFREEVSLSPCLFS
;
A
#
# COMPACT_ATOMS: atom_id res chain seq x y z
N MET A 1 30.90 8.11 5.41
CA MET A 1 29.77 7.19 5.11
C MET A 1 28.59 7.41 6.05
N PHE A 2 28.74 7.22 7.37
CA PHE A 2 27.62 7.36 8.33
C PHE A 2 26.92 8.73 8.35
N GLN A 3 27.65 9.84 8.33
CA GLN A 3 27.04 11.18 8.27
C GLN A 3 26.15 11.39 7.04
N ARG A 4 26.53 10.80 5.89
CA ARG A 4 25.73 10.85 4.66
C ARG A 4 24.43 10.07 4.83
N VAL A 5 24.49 8.87 5.39
CA VAL A 5 23.34 8.00 5.63
C VAL A 5 22.35 8.65 6.59
N VAL A 6 22.85 9.27 7.67
CA VAL A 6 22.01 10.01 8.62
C VAL A 6 21.32 11.20 7.94
N ARG A 7 22.05 11.97 7.13
CA ARG A 7 21.48 13.10 6.38
C ARG A 7 20.40 12.66 5.39
N GLU A 8 20.68 11.64 4.59
CA GLU A 8 19.72 11.08 3.62
C GLU A 8 18.47 10.53 4.33
N SER A 9 18.65 9.85 5.47
CA SER A 9 17.53 9.35 6.27
C SER A 9 16.68 10.49 6.81
N ARG A 10 17.30 11.60 7.23
CA ARG A 10 16.61 12.79 7.71
C ARG A 10 15.80 13.48 6.61
N GLU A 11 16.37 13.59 5.42
CA GLU A 11 15.69 14.11 4.23
C GLU A 11 14.47 13.24 3.85
N ARG A 12 14.62 11.91 3.89
CA ARG A 12 13.50 10.98 3.64
C ARG A 12 12.40 11.10 4.68
N VAL A 13 12.73 11.20 5.97
CA VAL A 13 11.73 11.41 7.04
C VAL A 13 10.98 12.73 6.82
N LYS A 14 11.70 13.81 6.51
CA LYS A 14 11.08 15.10 6.22
C LYS A 14 10.11 14.99 5.04
N HIS A 15 10.57 14.43 3.91
CA HIS A 15 9.72 14.25 2.73
C HIS A 15 8.46 13.43 3.03
N HIS A 16 8.60 12.37 3.82
CA HIS A 16 7.48 11.52 4.24
C HIS A 16 6.45 12.28 5.08
N CYS A 17 6.90 13.10 6.03
CA CYS A 17 6.01 13.91 6.86
C CYS A 17 5.38 15.07 6.09
N ASP A 18 6.12 15.74 5.19
CA ASP A 18 5.57 16.78 4.31
C ASP A 18 4.47 16.19 3.40
N LEU A 19 4.66 14.96 2.93
CA LEU A 19 3.65 14.24 2.13
C LEU A 19 2.42 13.86 2.97
N HIS A 20 2.63 13.38 4.20
CA HIS A 20 1.56 13.07 5.14
C HIS A 20 0.69 14.31 5.43
N GLU A 21 1.31 15.45 5.74
CA GLU A 21 0.60 16.72 5.96
C GLU A 21 -0.22 17.13 4.73
N LYS A 22 0.36 17.00 3.53
CA LYS A 22 -0.32 17.36 2.28
C LYS A 22 -1.51 16.46 1.96
N LEU A 23 -1.39 15.15 2.19
CA LEU A 23 -2.40 14.17 1.78
C LEU A 23 -3.49 13.94 2.84
N GLY A 24 -3.16 14.11 4.12
CA GLY A 24 -3.98 13.66 5.24
C GLY A 24 -3.94 12.14 5.42
N ASP A 25 -4.39 11.65 6.59
CA ASP A 25 -4.19 10.25 7.02
C ASP A 25 -4.69 9.20 6.00
N ALA A 26 -5.91 9.37 5.48
CA ALA A 26 -6.53 8.38 4.59
C ALA A 26 -5.80 8.24 3.25
N ASN A 27 -5.54 9.37 2.57
CA ASN A 27 -4.85 9.36 1.28
C ASN A 27 -3.38 8.99 1.42
N PHE A 28 -2.76 9.32 2.56
CA PHE A 28 -1.40 8.90 2.86
C PHE A 28 -1.30 7.37 3.03
N HIS A 29 -2.29 6.75 3.67
CA HIS A 29 -2.35 5.29 3.76
C HIS A 29 -2.55 4.66 2.37
N ASP A 30 -3.43 5.21 1.53
CA ASP A 30 -3.59 4.74 0.14
C ASP A 30 -2.27 4.85 -0.66
N TRP A 31 -1.52 5.93 -0.48
CA TRP A 31 -0.19 6.09 -1.08
C TRP A 31 0.80 5.02 -0.60
N LEU A 32 0.81 4.71 0.71
CA LEU A 32 1.62 3.62 1.27
C LEU A 32 1.23 2.26 0.69
N ILE A 33 -0.06 2.00 0.50
CA ILE A 33 -0.57 0.77 -0.14
C ILE A 33 0.02 0.64 -1.54
N ILE A 34 -0.03 1.71 -2.35
CA ILE A 34 0.52 1.70 -3.71
C ILE A 34 2.03 1.46 -3.66
N LEU A 35 2.76 2.23 -2.85
CA LEU A 35 4.22 2.14 -2.74
C LEU A 35 4.68 0.73 -2.34
N TYR A 36 4.13 0.18 -1.26
CA TYR A 36 4.56 -1.11 -0.75
C TYR A 36 4.02 -2.27 -1.57
N THR A 37 2.83 -2.18 -2.15
CA THR A 37 2.37 -3.23 -3.07
C THR A 37 3.31 -3.37 -4.26
N LYS A 38 3.87 -2.28 -4.79
CA LYS A 38 4.88 -2.34 -5.85
C LYS A 38 6.19 -3.01 -5.42
N LYS A 39 6.64 -2.75 -4.18
CA LYS A 39 7.90 -3.28 -3.63
C LYS A 39 7.79 -4.74 -3.19
N ILE A 40 6.65 -5.12 -2.62
CA ILE A 40 6.40 -6.43 -2.00
C ILE A 40 5.05 -7.04 -2.43
N PRO A 41 4.80 -7.20 -3.75
CA PRO A 41 3.51 -7.66 -4.28
C PRO A 41 3.14 -9.10 -3.89
N GLN A 42 4.10 -9.89 -3.39
CA GLN A 42 3.89 -11.28 -2.96
C GLN A 42 3.07 -11.40 -1.67
N LEU A 43 3.07 -10.38 -0.81
CA LEU A 43 2.21 -10.38 0.37
C LEU A 43 0.73 -10.36 -0.02
N SER A 44 -0.12 -11.00 0.77
CA SER A 44 -1.57 -10.88 0.58
C SER A 44 -2.04 -9.42 0.75
N ALA A 45 -3.20 -9.09 0.18
CA ALA A 45 -3.77 -7.75 0.32
C ALA A 45 -4.01 -7.38 1.80
N GLN A 46 -4.42 -8.35 2.63
CA GLN A 46 -4.59 -8.15 4.07
C GLN A 46 -3.28 -7.87 4.80
N GLU A 47 -2.20 -8.58 4.46
CA GLU A 47 -0.87 -8.33 5.04
C GLU A 47 -0.36 -6.95 4.65
N LEU A 48 -0.54 -6.53 3.40
CA LEU A 48 -0.18 -5.20 2.93
C LEU A 48 -0.95 -4.10 3.65
N VAL A 49 -2.27 -4.27 3.82
CA VAL A 49 -3.10 -3.34 4.62
C VAL A 49 -2.59 -3.23 6.04
N THR A 50 -2.32 -4.36 6.70
CA THR A 50 -1.85 -4.39 8.08
C THR A 50 -0.48 -3.71 8.22
N PHE A 51 0.45 -4.05 7.32
CA PHE A 51 1.80 -3.49 7.30
C PHE A 51 1.79 -1.97 7.08
N THR A 52 1.04 -1.50 6.10
CA THR A 52 0.95 -0.07 5.76
C THR A 52 0.14 0.72 6.79
N LYS A 53 -0.85 0.11 7.45
CA LYS A 53 -1.58 0.74 8.57
C LYS A 53 -0.65 1.06 9.73
N ASN A 54 0.30 0.17 10.03
CA ASN A 54 1.32 0.43 11.05
C ASN A 54 2.25 1.58 10.65
N MET A 55 2.63 1.68 9.37
CA MET A 55 3.43 2.80 8.85
C MET A 55 2.66 4.13 8.90
N ALA A 56 1.38 4.13 8.52
CA ALA A 56 0.50 5.29 8.59
C ALA A 56 0.35 5.76 10.05
N ALA A 57 0.08 4.84 10.98
CA ALA A 57 -0.02 5.16 12.40
C ALA A 57 1.29 5.74 12.98
N ALA A 58 2.45 5.28 12.50
CA ALA A 58 3.72 5.87 12.86
C ALA A 58 3.83 7.32 12.35
N ALA A 59 3.41 7.60 11.11
CA ALA A 59 3.40 8.95 10.55
C ALA A 59 2.46 9.88 11.35
N THR A 60 1.21 9.46 11.60
CA THR A 60 0.23 10.22 12.41
C THR A 60 0.79 10.55 13.80
N LYS A 61 1.50 9.61 14.43
CA LYS A 61 2.11 9.80 15.76
C LYS A 61 3.34 10.70 15.73
N CYS A 62 4.23 10.50 14.76
CA CYS A 62 5.58 11.06 14.79
C CYS A 62 5.72 12.37 14.00
N CYS A 63 5.00 12.55 12.90
CA CYS A 63 5.13 13.73 12.04
C CYS A 63 4.74 15.06 12.71
N PRO A 64 3.79 15.13 13.67
CA PRO A 64 3.52 16.35 14.41
C PRO A 64 4.66 16.81 15.34
N LEU A 65 5.64 15.94 15.62
CA LEU A 65 6.82 16.29 16.42
C LEU A 65 7.77 17.20 15.63
N ARG A 66 8.73 17.82 16.31
CA ARG A 66 9.69 18.76 15.70
C ARG A 66 11.11 18.19 15.67
N ASP A 67 11.88 18.63 14.66
CA ASP A 67 13.33 18.43 14.53
C ASP A 67 13.82 17.00 14.83
N GLU A 68 14.67 16.84 15.84
CA GLU A 68 15.28 15.56 16.22
C GLU A 68 14.25 14.55 16.76
N GLN A 69 13.18 15.01 17.42
CA GLN A 69 12.15 14.11 17.95
C GLN A 69 11.34 13.47 16.83
N GLN A 70 11.01 14.24 15.79
CA GLN A 70 10.35 13.73 14.59
C GLN A 70 11.21 12.66 13.91
N PHE A 71 12.49 12.97 13.72
CA PHE A 71 13.45 12.07 13.09
C PHE A 71 13.59 10.75 13.88
N ALA A 72 13.88 10.84 15.17
CA ALA A 72 14.04 9.66 16.02
C ALA A 72 12.78 8.80 16.07
N CYS A 73 11.60 9.41 16.25
CA CYS A 73 10.32 8.70 16.31
C CYS A 73 10.04 7.93 15.00
N MET A 74 10.23 8.56 13.84
CA MET A 74 10.02 7.92 12.55
C MET A 74 11.04 6.83 12.26
N GLU A 75 12.33 7.06 12.57
CA GLU A 75 13.39 6.06 12.41
C GLU A 75 13.11 4.80 13.24
N ASP A 76 12.81 4.96 14.52
CA ASP A 76 12.59 3.85 15.43
C ASP A 76 11.31 3.09 15.09
N SER A 77 10.22 3.81 14.78
CA SER A 77 8.97 3.18 14.37
C SER A 77 9.13 2.38 13.07
N ALA A 78 9.80 2.96 12.05
CA ALA A 78 10.06 2.26 10.79
C ALA A 78 10.93 1.01 10.99
N LYS A 79 11.99 1.09 11.81
CA LYS A 79 12.85 -0.07 12.11
C LYS A 79 12.10 -1.19 12.80
N LEU A 80 11.20 -0.88 13.73
CA LEU A 80 10.35 -1.86 14.40
C LEU A 80 9.40 -2.55 13.41
N ILE A 81 8.72 -1.80 12.56
CA ILE A 81 7.77 -2.33 11.58
C ILE A 81 8.50 -3.19 10.54
N LEU A 82 9.62 -2.73 10.00
CA LEU A 82 10.46 -3.48 9.07
C LEU A 82 11.08 -4.72 9.73
N GLY A 83 11.43 -4.66 11.01
CA GLY A 83 11.84 -5.84 11.78
C GLY A 83 10.74 -6.89 11.88
N GLY A 84 9.48 -6.47 12.01
CA GLY A 84 8.32 -7.36 11.92
C GLY A 84 8.18 -8.01 10.55
N LEU A 85 8.35 -7.23 9.48
CA LEU A 85 8.37 -7.76 8.10
C LEU A 85 9.49 -8.78 7.89
N CYS A 86 10.67 -8.56 8.45
CA CYS A 86 11.78 -9.51 8.36
C CYS A 86 11.49 -10.81 9.10
N ARG A 87 10.91 -10.78 10.31
CA ARG A 87 10.45 -12.01 10.99
C ARG A 87 9.41 -12.76 10.18
N ARG A 88 8.49 -12.03 9.54
CA ARG A 88 7.51 -12.61 8.61
C ARG A 88 8.18 -13.25 7.39
N HIS A 89 9.23 -12.64 6.85
CA HIS A 89 10.02 -13.17 5.73
C HIS A 89 10.81 -14.43 6.09
N GLU A 90 11.38 -14.50 7.29
CA GLU A 90 12.10 -15.68 7.79
C GLU A 90 11.19 -16.91 7.87
N ALA A 91 9.92 -16.72 8.26
CA ALA A 91 8.94 -17.80 8.34
C ALA A 91 8.45 -18.27 6.96
N GLU A 92 8.22 -17.35 6.03
CA GLU A 92 7.85 -17.65 4.65
C GLU A 92 8.43 -16.57 3.72
N PRO A 93 9.41 -16.93 2.86
CA PRO A 93 10.11 -15.98 2.01
C PRO A 93 9.19 -15.18 1.08
N ILE A 94 9.34 -13.86 1.11
CA ILE A 94 8.52 -12.91 0.33
C ILE A 94 9.12 -12.70 -1.07
N ASN A 95 10.32 -12.14 -1.14
CA ASN A 95 11.10 -12.00 -2.38
C ASN A 95 12.58 -11.72 -2.07
N ALA A 96 13.44 -11.84 -3.08
CA ALA A 96 14.89 -11.66 -2.93
C ALA A 96 15.29 -10.25 -2.45
N GLY A 97 14.57 -9.20 -2.86
CA GLY A 97 14.84 -7.83 -2.43
C GLY A 97 14.57 -7.62 -0.94
N VAL A 98 13.48 -8.20 -0.42
CA VAL A 98 13.19 -8.21 1.02
C VAL A 98 14.26 -9.00 1.78
N GLY A 99 14.64 -10.18 1.28
CA GLY A 99 15.68 -11.00 1.89
C GLY A 99 17.00 -10.22 2.02
N HIS A 100 17.45 -9.60 0.92
CA HIS A 100 18.64 -8.76 0.91
C HIS A 100 18.59 -7.62 1.96
N CYS A 101 17.44 -6.93 2.08
CA CYS A 101 17.31 -5.87 3.07
C CYS A 101 17.18 -6.38 4.51
N CYS A 102 16.65 -7.57 4.74
CA CYS A 102 16.58 -8.17 6.07
C CYS A 102 17.95 -8.64 6.57
N ASP A 103 18.80 -9.13 5.66
CA ASP A 103 20.19 -9.52 5.90
C ASP A 103 21.12 -8.31 6.10
N ALA A 104 20.70 -7.11 5.70
CA ALA A 104 21.43 -5.88 5.96
C ALA A 104 21.54 -5.64 7.48
N SER A 105 22.65 -5.02 7.90
CA SER A 105 22.84 -4.69 9.31
C SER A 105 21.74 -3.74 9.81
N TYR A 106 21.49 -3.76 11.11
CA TYR A 106 20.40 -2.98 11.72
C TYR A 106 20.39 -1.50 11.31
N ALA A 107 21.57 -0.88 11.17
CA ALA A 107 21.71 0.52 10.78
C ALA A 107 21.35 0.79 9.30
N PHE A 108 21.50 -0.20 8.42
CA PHE A 108 21.28 -0.06 6.96
C PHE A 108 19.99 -0.71 6.46
N ARG A 109 19.30 -1.50 7.31
CA ARG A 109 18.05 -2.17 6.97
C ARG A 109 16.99 -1.20 6.44
N LYS A 110 16.69 -0.14 7.19
CA LYS A 110 15.69 0.86 6.75
C LYS A 110 16.11 1.54 5.42
N PRO A 111 17.32 2.11 5.29
CA PRO A 111 17.79 2.64 4.00
C PRO A 111 17.65 1.67 2.83
N CYS A 112 17.94 0.37 3.04
CA CYS A 112 17.76 -0.64 2.00
C CYS A 112 16.29 -0.75 1.55
N PHE A 113 15.34 -0.82 2.50
CA PHE A 113 13.90 -0.85 2.17
C PHE A 113 13.41 0.45 1.51
N ASP A 114 13.95 1.60 1.91
CA ASP A 114 13.63 2.89 1.29
C ASP A 114 14.03 2.87 -0.20
N ASP A 115 15.19 2.30 -0.52
CA ASP A 115 15.75 2.22 -1.87
C ASP A 115 15.19 1.05 -2.72
N LEU A 116 14.42 0.14 -2.11
CA LEU A 116 13.82 -1.00 -2.81
C LEU A 116 12.91 -0.54 -3.95
N GLN A 117 13.14 -1.04 -5.17
CA GLN A 117 12.35 -0.63 -6.34
C GLN A 117 11.10 -1.51 -6.52
N VAL A 118 10.31 -1.22 -7.56
CA VAL A 118 9.24 -2.11 -8.01
C VAL A 118 9.81 -3.51 -8.23
N ASN A 119 9.13 -4.54 -7.73
CA ASN A 119 9.59 -5.91 -7.90
C ASN A 119 9.40 -6.36 -9.36
N GLY A 120 10.47 -6.28 -10.15
CA GLY A 120 10.44 -6.63 -11.57
C GLY A 120 10.32 -8.13 -11.87
N THR A 121 10.49 -9.01 -10.87
CA THR A 121 10.28 -10.45 -11.03
C THR A 121 8.87 -10.89 -10.71
N TYR A 122 8.00 -9.98 -10.26
CA TYR A 122 6.61 -10.28 -9.97
C TYR A 122 5.81 -10.46 -11.27
N ILE A 123 5.17 -11.61 -11.38
CA ILE A 123 4.22 -11.91 -12.46
C ILE A 123 2.84 -11.87 -11.85
N SER A 124 2.01 -10.94 -12.31
CA SER A 124 0.65 -10.82 -11.80
C SER A 124 -0.20 -12.02 -12.21
N PRO A 125 -0.81 -12.74 -11.27
CA PRO A 125 -1.84 -13.72 -11.60
C PRO A 125 -3.01 -13.01 -12.30
N PRO A 126 -3.61 -13.61 -13.33
CA PRO A 126 -4.80 -13.05 -13.95
C PRO A 126 -5.92 -12.95 -12.92
N LEU A 127 -6.56 -11.78 -12.81
CA LEU A 127 -7.80 -11.64 -12.05
C LEU A 127 -8.97 -12.06 -12.93
N SER A 128 -9.75 -13.04 -12.48
CA SER A 128 -11.01 -13.34 -13.14
C SER A 128 -12.01 -12.21 -12.90
N CYS A 129 -12.94 -12.00 -13.83
CA CYS A 129 -13.96 -10.98 -13.64
C CYS A 129 -14.85 -11.30 -12.42
N ASP A 130 -15.07 -12.57 -12.07
CA ASP A 130 -15.72 -12.98 -10.82
C ASP A 130 -14.93 -12.56 -9.56
N GLN A 131 -13.60 -12.62 -9.58
CA GLN A 131 -12.78 -12.13 -8.47
C GLN A 131 -12.90 -10.61 -8.32
N VAL A 132 -12.93 -9.87 -9.44
CA VAL A 132 -13.13 -8.42 -9.42
C VAL A 132 -14.52 -8.06 -8.91
N ILE A 133 -15.56 -8.79 -9.32
CA ILE A 133 -16.93 -8.61 -8.83
C ILE A 133 -17.01 -8.92 -7.32
N ASN A 134 -16.41 -10.01 -6.86
CA ASN A 134 -16.38 -10.35 -5.43
C ASN A 134 -15.69 -9.27 -4.57
N LEU A 135 -14.58 -8.69 -5.05
CA LEU A 135 -13.91 -7.58 -4.36
C LEU A 135 -14.81 -6.34 -4.28
N LYS A 136 -15.51 -6.04 -5.36
CA LYS A 136 -16.49 -4.94 -5.44
C LYS A 136 -17.68 -5.15 -4.50
N GLU A 137 -18.22 -6.36 -4.46
CA GLU A 137 -19.32 -6.72 -3.57
C GLU A 137 -18.94 -6.67 -2.10
N ASN A 138 -17.76 -7.19 -1.73
CA ASN A 138 -17.27 -7.11 -0.36
C ASN A 138 -17.21 -5.66 0.11
N LEU A 139 -16.79 -4.74 -0.77
CA LEU A 139 -16.77 -3.32 -0.44
C LEU A 139 -18.17 -2.70 -0.32
N CYS A 140 -19.15 -3.12 -1.14
CA CYS A 140 -20.54 -2.67 -0.98
C CYS A 140 -21.17 -3.15 0.32
N LYS A 141 -20.85 -4.39 0.75
CA LYS A 141 -21.36 -5.03 1.97
C LYS A 141 -20.59 -4.61 3.23
N ALA A 142 -19.40 -4.03 3.08
CA ALA A 142 -18.58 -3.59 4.19
C ALA A 142 -19.30 -2.53 5.02
N GLN A 143 -19.26 -2.71 6.34
CA GLN A 143 -19.69 -1.67 7.28
C GLN A 143 -18.73 -0.48 7.20
N GLU A 144 -19.14 0.68 7.69
CA GLU A 144 -18.32 1.91 7.66
C GLU A 144 -16.90 1.68 8.24
N GLU A 145 -16.80 0.84 9.29
CA GLU A 145 -15.53 0.49 9.94
C GLU A 145 -14.61 -0.39 9.07
N GLU A 146 -15.18 -1.22 8.18
CA GLU A 146 -14.44 -2.15 7.31
C GLU A 146 -14.23 -1.60 5.91
N PHE A 147 -15.03 -0.61 5.49
CA PHE A 147 -15.04 -0.05 4.14
C PHE A 147 -13.65 0.41 3.69
N GLN A 148 -12.92 1.12 4.55
CA GLN A 148 -11.56 1.57 4.23
C GLN A 148 -10.59 0.40 4.03
N THR A 149 -10.72 -0.66 4.83
CA THR A 149 -9.87 -1.85 4.72
C THR A 149 -10.14 -2.59 3.41
N GLU A 150 -11.40 -2.80 3.04
CA GLU A 150 -11.77 -3.44 1.78
C GLU A 150 -11.35 -2.60 0.56
N LYS A 151 -11.48 -1.27 0.64
CA LYS A 151 -10.99 -0.34 -0.39
C LYS A 151 -9.49 -0.51 -0.60
N GLN A 152 -8.71 -0.60 0.47
CA GLN A 152 -7.26 -0.75 0.39
C GLN A 152 -6.83 -2.13 -0.11
N LYS A 153 -7.57 -3.19 0.25
CA LYS A 153 -7.33 -4.54 -0.30
C LYS A 153 -7.50 -4.56 -1.80
N LEU A 154 -8.59 -3.96 -2.27
CA LEU A 154 -8.80 -3.82 -3.70
C LEU A 154 -7.69 -3.00 -4.34
N LEU A 155 -7.35 -1.83 -3.80
CA LEU A 155 -6.28 -0.98 -4.34
C LEU A 155 -4.97 -1.78 -4.48
N SER A 156 -4.62 -2.57 -3.46
CA SER A 156 -3.47 -3.48 -3.54
C SER A 156 -3.61 -4.47 -4.71
N ASN A 157 -4.77 -5.12 -4.87
CA ASN A 157 -5.00 -6.04 -5.98
C ASN A 157 -4.88 -5.35 -7.36
N LEU A 158 -5.35 -4.11 -7.50
CA LEU A 158 -5.20 -3.32 -8.73
C LEU A 158 -3.74 -2.97 -9.00
N VAL A 159 -2.98 -2.58 -7.97
CA VAL A 159 -1.56 -2.29 -8.08
C VAL A 159 -0.77 -3.52 -8.50
N LYS A 160 -1.14 -4.71 -8.00
CA LYS A 160 -0.55 -5.98 -8.44
C LYS A 160 -0.77 -6.25 -9.92
N GLN A 161 -1.93 -5.90 -10.49
CA GLN A 161 -2.18 -6.05 -11.93
C GLN A 161 -1.37 -5.10 -12.79
N LYS A 162 -1.14 -3.87 -12.31
CA LYS A 162 -0.44 -2.82 -13.05
C LYS A 162 0.72 -2.22 -12.23
N PRO A 163 1.77 -2.99 -11.87
CA PRO A 163 2.80 -2.56 -10.92
C PRO A 163 3.62 -1.34 -11.39
N TYR A 164 3.65 -1.10 -12.71
CA TYR A 164 4.33 0.04 -13.33
C TYR A 164 3.42 1.24 -13.63
N ALA A 165 2.12 1.16 -13.34
CA ALA A 165 1.23 2.31 -13.49
C ALA A 165 1.67 3.45 -12.57
N THR A 166 1.50 4.68 -13.06
CA THR A 166 1.83 5.90 -12.34
C THR A 166 0.85 6.15 -11.19
N GLU A 167 1.25 6.98 -10.23
CA GLU A 167 0.37 7.38 -9.13
C GLU A 167 -0.91 8.06 -9.62
N MET A 168 -0.82 8.92 -10.65
CA MET A 168 -1.99 9.55 -11.27
C MET A 168 -2.95 8.52 -11.89
N GLN A 169 -2.42 7.47 -12.51
CA GLN A 169 -3.26 6.39 -13.03
C GLN A 169 -3.99 5.65 -11.91
N PHE A 170 -3.32 5.38 -10.79
CA PHE A 170 -3.99 4.79 -9.62
C PHE A 170 -5.03 5.72 -8.99
N GLN A 171 -4.77 7.02 -8.91
CA GLN A 171 -5.76 7.99 -8.42
C GLN A 171 -7.01 8.01 -9.29
N SER A 172 -6.85 8.00 -10.62
CA SER A 172 -7.98 7.87 -11.55
C SER A 172 -8.74 6.56 -11.32
N MET A 173 -8.03 5.43 -11.24
CA MET A 173 -8.66 4.12 -11.01
C MET A 173 -9.43 4.08 -9.68
N ILE A 174 -8.90 4.68 -8.61
CA ILE A 174 -9.59 4.77 -7.32
C ILE A 174 -10.85 5.62 -7.43
N ALA A 175 -10.80 6.75 -8.15
CA ALA A 175 -11.94 7.64 -8.34
C ALA A 175 -13.05 6.97 -9.16
N ASP A 176 -12.70 6.36 -10.29
CA ASP A 176 -13.63 5.59 -11.15
C ASP A 176 -14.28 4.46 -10.35
N PHE A 177 -13.49 3.81 -9.50
CA PHE A 177 -13.95 2.73 -8.67
C PHE A 177 -14.90 3.21 -7.55
N ALA A 178 -14.57 4.31 -6.87
CA ALA A 178 -15.45 4.91 -5.85
C ALA A 178 -16.81 5.29 -6.45
N HIS A 179 -16.81 5.86 -7.66
CA HIS A 179 -18.03 6.18 -8.39
C HIS A 179 -18.85 4.91 -8.72
N LEU A 180 -18.19 3.85 -9.19
CA LEU A 180 -18.84 2.59 -9.51
C LEU A 180 -19.46 1.92 -8.27
N VAL A 181 -18.75 1.92 -7.14
CA VAL A 181 -19.25 1.38 -5.87
C VAL A 181 -20.47 2.14 -5.39
N GLU A 182 -20.42 3.47 -5.44
CA GLU A 182 -21.55 4.29 -5.03
C GLU A 182 -22.78 4.04 -5.91
N LYS A 183 -22.58 3.97 -7.23
CA LYS A 183 -23.63 3.61 -8.18
C LYS A 183 -24.25 2.23 -7.87
N CYS A 184 -23.44 1.20 -7.70
CA CYS A 184 -23.94 -0.16 -7.51
C CYS A 184 -24.42 -0.47 -6.09
N ARG A 185 -24.04 0.32 -5.09
CA ARG A 185 -24.61 0.25 -3.74
C ARG A 185 -26.08 0.67 -3.71
N GLN A 186 -26.46 1.61 -4.58
CA GLN A 186 -27.84 2.11 -4.68
C GLN A 186 -28.76 1.24 -5.54
N ALA A 187 -28.21 0.20 -6.20
CA ALA A 187 -28.96 -0.71 -7.04
C ALA A 187 -29.73 -1.76 -6.22
N GLU A 188 -30.84 -2.26 -6.76
CA GLU A 188 -31.66 -3.31 -6.13
C GLU A 188 -30.87 -4.61 -5.92
N THR A 189 -30.00 -4.95 -6.88
CA THR A 189 -29.04 -6.06 -6.76
C THR A 189 -27.64 -5.58 -7.12
N SER A 190 -26.79 -5.31 -6.11
CA SER A 190 -25.43 -4.80 -6.32
C SER A 190 -24.56 -5.72 -7.18
N GLU A 191 -24.72 -7.04 -7.04
CA GLU A 191 -24.02 -8.06 -7.85
C GLU A 191 -24.33 -7.90 -9.34
N MET A 192 -25.62 -7.78 -9.69
CA MET A 192 -26.04 -7.60 -11.08
C MET A 192 -25.53 -6.28 -11.65
N CYS A 193 -25.59 -5.19 -10.88
CA CYS A 193 -25.00 -3.91 -11.29
C CYS A 193 -23.52 -4.06 -11.61
N PHE A 194 -22.72 -4.70 -10.74
CA PHE A 194 -21.30 -4.90 -11.03
C PHE A 194 -21.06 -5.81 -12.23
N ARG A 195 -21.86 -6.87 -12.43
CA ARG A 195 -21.76 -7.73 -13.62
C ARG A 195 -22.03 -6.93 -14.89
N GLU A 196 -23.07 -6.10 -14.93
CA GLU A 196 -23.41 -5.28 -16.10
C GLU A 196 -22.32 -4.25 -16.41
N GLU A 197 -21.83 -3.54 -15.40
CA GLU A 197 -20.79 -2.51 -15.57
C GLU A 197 -19.44 -3.12 -15.98
N VAL A 198 -19.10 -4.31 -15.47
CA VAL A 198 -17.92 -5.09 -15.88
C VAL A 198 -18.06 -5.67 -17.29
N SER A 199 -19.29 -5.94 -17.73
CA SER A 199 -19.57 -6.44 -19.09
C SER A 199 -19.56 -5.34 -20.15
N LEU A 200 -19.98 -4.12 -19.78
CA LEU A 200 -19.99 -2.93 -20.64
C LEU A 200 -18.61 -2.30 -20.84
N SER A 201 -17.68 -2.54 -19.91
CA SER A 201 -16.28 -2.16 -20.01
C SER A 201 -15.43 -3.40 -19.68
N PRO A 202 -15.04 -4.24 -20.67
CA PRO A 202 -14.42 -5.54 -20.42
C PRO A 202 -13.27 -5.40 -19.42
N CYS A 203 -13.62 -5.74 -18.18
CA CYS A 203 -12.84 -5.80 -16.96
C CYS A 203 -11.74 -4.72 -16.75
N LEU A 204 -11.89 -3.44 -17.15
CA LEU A 204 -11.03 -2.25 -16.82
C LEU A 204 -9.47 -2.42 -16.82
N PHE A 205 -8.96 -3.56 -17.27
CA PHE A 205 -7.60 -4.06 -17.08
C PHE A 205 -7.23 -5.05 -18.19
N SER A 206 -7.58 -4.73 -19.44
CA SER A 206 -6.59 -4.95 -20.50
C SER A 206 -5.41 -3.98 -20.33
#